data_AF-M5NZV7-F1
#
_entry.id   AF-M5NZV7-F1
#
_cell.length_a   1.000
_cell.length_b   1.000
_cell.length_c   1.000
_cell.angle_alpha   90.00
_cell.angle_beta   90.00
_cell.angle_gamma   90.00
#
_symmetry.space_group_name_H-M   'P 1'
#
loop_
_entity.id
_entity.type
_entity.pdbx_description
1 polymer ?
#
loop_
_entity_poly.entity_id
_entity_poly.type
_entity_poly.pdbx_seq_one_letter_code
_entity_poly.pdbx_strand_id
1 'polypeptide(L)'
;MSNVIYNEPFECEEWVWQIHDDTYLLKKYRQIDCGEYDGATGLFEYYYDFIILTCFDEKGTELFTARTYRDEDEMHFLSRPNGSLKENYFEMMEKIKQKLQVASIRD
;
A
#
# COMPACT_ATOMS: atom_id res chain seq x y z
N MET A 1 -21.14 -17.90 6.29
CA MET A 1 -19.94 -17.50 5.53
C MET A 1 -20.28 -16.15 4.95
N SER A 2 -19.84 -15.07 5.60
CA SER A 2 -20.12 -13.70 5.18
C SER A 2 -19.33 -13.42 3.90
N ASN A 3 -20.04 -13.15 2.81
CA ASN A 3 -19.43 -12.70 1.57
C ASN A 3 -18.91 -11.28 1.83
N VAL A 4 -17.58 -11.12 1.93
CA VAL A 4 -16.93 -9.81 1.95
C VAL A 4 -17.15 -9.19 0.57
N ILE A 5 -17.77 -8.00 0.53
CA ILE A 5 -18.21 -7.33 -0.70
C ILE A 5 -17.30 -6.12 -0.96
N TYR A 6 -16.65 -6.16 -2.13
CA TYR A 6 -16.01 -5.08 -2.88
C TYR A 6 -14.80 -4.34 -2.26
N ASN A 7 -13.61 -4.68 -2.77
CA ASN A 7 -12.41 -3.85 -2.73
C ASN A 7 -12.32 -3.04 -4.03
N GLU A 8 -12.92 -1.85 -4.08
CA GLU A 8 -12.63 -0.92 -5.18
C GLU A 8 -11.50 0.01 -4.75
N PRO A 9 -10.30 -0.07 -5.37
CA PRO A 9 -9.28 0.94 -5.15
C PRO A 9 -9.80 2.30 -5.63
N PHE A 10 -9.78 3.29 -4.75
CA PHE A 10 -10.06 4.68 -5.08
C PHE A 10 -8.88 5.55 -4.62
N GLU A 11 -8.79 6.79 -5.11
CA GLU A 11 -7.63 7.68 -4.86
C GLU A 11 -6.28 7.04 -5.29
N CYS A 12 -6.14 6.80 -6.59
CA CYS A 12 -4.87 6.36 -7.18
C CYS A 12 -3.88 7.53 -7.25
N GLU A 13 -2.70 7.35 -6.67
CA GLU A 13 -1.56 8.25 -6.83
C GLU A 13 -0.35 7.47 -7.34
N GLU A 14 0.39 8.06 -8.26
CA GLU A 14 1.65 7.49 -8.76
C GLU A 14 2.80 8.46 -8.52
N TRP A 15 3.95 7.91 -8.11
CA TRP A 15 5.18 8.67 -7.91
C TRP A 15 6.34 7.98 -8.61
N VAL A 16 7.15 8.77 -9.31
CA VAL A 16 8.43 8.30 -9.85
C VAL A 16 9.53 8.82 -8.94
N TRP A 17 10.27 7.91 -8.33
CA TRP A 17 11.40 8.23 -7.46
C TRP A 17 12.70 7.77 -8.10
N GLN A 18 13.66 8.67 -8.14
CA GLN A 18 15.03 8.35 -8.51
C GLN A 18 15.86 8.27 -7.22
N ILE A 19 16.58 7.17 -7.06
CA ILE A 19 17.55 6.95 -5.97
C ILE A 19 18.85 6.52 -6.65
N HIS A 20 19.87 7.38 -6.55
CA HIS A 20 21.09 7.25 -7.34
C HIS A 20 20.79 7.11 -8.84
N ASP A 21 21.25 6.03 -9.48
CA ASP A 21 21.04 5.75 -10.90
C ASP A 21 19.77 4.91 -11.16
N ASP A 22 19.09 4.43 -10.11
CA ASP A 22 17.89 3.59 -10.23
C ASP A 22 16.61 4.44 -10.19
N THR A 23 15.64 4.06 -11.02
CA THR A 23 14.31 4.67 -11.07
C THR A 23 13.24 3.67 -10.61
N TYR A 24 12.35 4.16 -9.75
CA TYR A 24 11.26 3.39 -9.18
C TYR A 24 9.92 4.06 -9.44
N LEU A 25 8.91 3.25 -9.78
CA LEU A 25 7.53 3.68 -9.84
C LEU A 25 6.80 3.17 -8.61
N LEU A 26 6.26 4.08 -7.80
CA LEU A 26 5.40 3.76 -6.68
C LEU A 26 3.96 4.06 -7.05
N LYS A 27 3.08 3.10 -6.75
CA LYS A 27 1.63 3.24 -6.92
C LYS A 27 0.95 3.10 -5.58
N LYS A 28 0.18 4.11 -5.20
CA LYS A 28 -0.61 4.17 -3.98
C LYS A 28 -2.08 4.02 -4.35
N TYR A 29 -2.77 3.16 -3.63
CA TYR A 29 -4.22 3.00 -3.70
C TYR A 29 -4.80 3.10 -2.29
N ARG A 30 -5.92 3.79 -2.12
CA ARG A 30 -6.74 3.65 -0.92
C ARG A 30 -7.82 2.60 -1.17
N GLN A 31 -8.01 1.73 -0.21
CA GLN A 31 -9.00 0.66 -0.25
C GLN A 31 -9.80 0.68 1.05
N ILE A 32 -11.06 0.27 0.93
CA ILE A 32 -11.92 0.09 2.09
C ILE A 32 -12.44 -1.34 2.05
N ASP A 33 -12.12 -2.13 3.07
CA ASP A 33 -12.78 -3.40 3.30
C ASP A 33 -14.16 -3.13 3.93
N CYS A 34 -15.21 -3.46 3.18
CA CYS A 34 -16.59 -3.42 3.64
C CYS A 34 -17.02 -4.81 4.14
N GLY A 35 -17.78 -4.86 5.22
CA GLY A 35 -18.39 -6.08 5.74
C GLY A 35 -19.81 -6.28 5.19
N GLU A 36 -20.66 -6.93 5.97
CA GLU A 36 -22.02 -7.24 5.54
C GLU A 36 -22.86 -5.97 5.35
N TYR A 37 -23.76 -6.03 4.37
CA TYR A 37 -24.77 -5.01 4.15
C TYR A 37 -25.81 -5.10 5.27
N ASP A 38 -25.94 -4.04 6.07
CA ASP A 38 -27.01 -3.94 7.06
C ASP A 38 -28.31 -3.55 6.34
N GLY A 39 -29.16 -4.54 6.11
CA GLY A 39 -30.46 -4.36 5.46
C GLY A 39 -31.44 -3.45 6.21
N ALA A 40 -31.21 -3.14 7.49
CA ALA A 40 -32.05 -2.24 8.26
C ALA A 40 -31.68 -0.76 8.05
N THR A 41 -30.38 -0.46 7.97
CA THR A 41 -29.89 0.91 7.73
C THR A 41 -29.70 1.23 6.24
N GLY A 42 -29.61 0.20 5.40
CA GLY A 42 -29.34 0.34 3.97
C GLY A 42 -27.91 0.74 3.66
N LEU A 43 -26.98 0.52 4.61
CA LEU A 43 -25.58 0.91 4.51
C LEU A 43 -24.68 -0.33 4.64
N PHE A 44 -23.49 -0.25 4.04
CA PHE A 44 -22.43 -1.22 4.31
C PHE A 44 -21.72 -0.87 5.62
N GLU A 45 -21.45 -1.85 6.46
CA GLU A 45 -20.54 -1.65 7.58
C GLU A 45 -19.09 -1.54 7.06
N TYR A 46 -18.46 -0.40 7.28
CA TYR A 46 -17.07 -0.14 6.90
C TYR A 46 -16.14 -0.66 7.98
N TYR A 47 -15.32 -1.68 7.67
CA TYR A 47 -14.47 -2.31 8.68
C TYR A 47 -13.05 -1.75 8.66
N TYR A 48 -12.45 -1.54 7.49
CA TYR A 48 -11.07 -1.08 7.43
C TYR A 48 -10.80 -0.14 6.27
N ASP A 49 -10.19 1.00 6.57
CA ASP A 49 -9.68 2.00 5.62
C ASP A 49 -8.15 1.90 5.59
N PHE A 50 -7.58 1.49 4.45
CA PHE A 50 -6.15 1.26 4.33
C PHE A 50 -5.58 1.72 2.99
N ILE A 51 -4.29 1.94 3.00
CA ILE A 51 -3.49 2.28 1.82
C ILE A 51 -2.68 1.05 1.43
N ILE A 52 -2.72 0.71 0.14
CA ILE A 52 -1.79 -0.20 -0.51
C ILE A 52 -0.75 0.61 -1.26
N LEU A 53 0.52 0.24 -1.09
CA LEU A 53 1.65 0.80 -1.82
C LEU A 53 2.38 -0.32 -2.55
N THR A 54 2.47 -0.22 -3.87
CA THR A 54 3.23 -1.16 -4.70
C THR A 54 4.39 -0.43 -5.37
N CYS A 55 5.58 -1.03 -5.34
CA CYS A 55 6.78 -0.47 -5.95
C CYS A 55 7.26 -1.33 -7.12
N PHE A 56 7.60 -0.68 -8.22
CA PHE A 56 8.10 -1.28 -9.44
C PHE A 56 9.49 -0.72 -9.79
N ASP A 57 10.34 -1.54 -10.41
CA ASP A 57 11.57 -1.07 -11.04
C ASP A 57 11.32 -0.47 -12.45
N GLU A 58 12.38 0.02 -13.10
CA GLU A 58 12.35 0.57 -14.46
C GLU A 58 11.81 -0.40 -15.52
N LYS A 59 11.86 -1.72 -15.27
CA LYS A 59 11.39 -2.77 -16.18
C LYS A 59 9.94 -3.13 -15.93
N GLY A 60 9.30 -2.53 -14.92
CA GLY A 60 7.96 -2.86 -14.48
C GLY A 60 7.89 -4.11 -13.58
N THR A 61 9.03 -4.60 -13.07
CA THR A 61 9.05 -5.70 -12.10
C THR A 61 8.53 -5.21 -10.76
N GLU A 62 7.51 -5.86 -10.20
CA GLU A 62 7.06 -5.59 -8.84
C GLU A 62 8.12 -6.03 -7.82
N LEU A 63 8.61 -5.07 -7.04
CA LEU A 63 9.61 -5.29 -5.98
C LEU A 63 8.92 -5.65 -4.66
N PHE A 64 7.89 -4.89 -4.27
CA PHE A 64 7.12 -5.14 -3.08
C PHE A 64 5.72 -4.55 -3.17
N THR A 65 4.82 -5.11 -2.36
CA THR A 65 3.55 -4.49 -2.00
C THR A 65 3.46 -4.40 -0.47
N ALA A 66 3.01 -3.25 0.04
CA ALA A 66 2.88 -2.98 1.46
C ALA A 66 1.53 -2.31 1.79
N ARG A 67 1.10 -2.40 3.04
CA ARG A 67 -0.19 -1.89 3.52
C ARG A 67 -0.03 -1.12 4.82
N THR A 68 -0.74 0.01 4.96
CA THR A 68 -0.92 0.70 6.24
C THR A 68 -2.39 1.00 6.43
N TYR A 69 -2.92 0.77 7.62
CA TYR A 69 -4.26 1.23 7.96
C TYR A 69 -4.23 2.71 8.34
N ARG A 70 -5.37 3.41 8.20
CA ARG A 70 -5.46 4.85 8.46
C ARG A 70 -5.10 5.24 9.89
N ASP A 71 -5.43 4.39 10.85
CA ASP A 71 -5.21 4.64 12.28
C ASP A 71 -3.91 4.01 12.81
N GLU A 72 -3.11 3.42 11.92
CA GLU A 72 -1.81 2.83 12.26
C GLU A 72 -0.68 3.79 11.87
N ASP A 73 0.36 3.82 12.70
CA ASP A 73 1.62 4.49 12.41
C ASP A 73 2.65 3.53 11.79
N GLU A 74 2.24 2.33 11.39
CA GLU A 74 3.10 1.29 10.84
C GLU A 74 2.60 0.79 9.49
N MET A 75 3.55 0.50 8.60
CA MET A 75 3.27 -0.13 7.31
C MET A 75 3.81 -1.56 7.29
N HIS A 76 3.05 -2.51 6.75
CA HIS A 76 3.38 -3.93 6.71
C HIS A 76 3.61 -4.40 5.28
N PHE A 77 4.69 -5.15 5.02
CA PHE A 77 4.87 -5.82 3.74
C PHE A 77 3.84 -6.95 3.57
N LEU A 78 3.13 -6.94 2.44
CA LEU A 78 2.22 -8.02 2.05
C LEU A 78 2.92 -9.04 1.15
N SER A 79 3.80 -8.56 0.28
CA SER A 79 4.54 -9.40 -0.65
C SER A 79 5.88 -8.75 -1.05
N ARG A 80 6.84 -9.61 -1.38
CA ARG A 80 8.10 -9.26 -2.07
C ARG A 80 8.32 -10.23 -3.22
N PRO A 81 7.44 -10.18 -4.23
CA PRO A 81 7.24 -11.32 -5.10
C PRO A 81 8.44 -11.60 -5.98
N ASN A 82 9.16 -10.58 -6.49
CA ASN A 82 10.14 -10.83 -7.56
C ASN A 82 11.34 -9.86 -7.64
N GLY A 83 11.57 -8.95 -6.68
CA GLY A 83 12.68 -7.99 -6.80
C GLY A 83 13.30 -7.54 -5.49
N SER A 84 14.59 -7.19 -5.56
CA SER A 84 15.36 -6.65 -4.44
C SER A 84 15.65 -5.18 -4.71
N LEU A 85 15.42 -4.33 -3.70
CA LEU A 85 15.83 -2.92 -3.70
C LEU A 85 17.36 -2.77 -3.61
N LYS A 86 18.12 -3.87 -3.49
CA LYS A 86 19.59 -3.91 -3.37
C LYS A 86 20.07 -2.89 -2.32
N GLU A 87 20.94 -1.98 -2.73
CA GLU A 87 21.58 -0.96 -1.89
C GLU A 87 20.62 0.19 -1.53
N ASN A 88 19.54 0.37 -2.29
CA ASN A 88 18.58 1.46 -2.12
C ASN A 88 17.51 1.17 -1.07
N TYR A 89 17.53 -0.01 -0.44
CA TYR A 89 16.50 -0.43 0.51
C TYR A 89 16.29 0.60 1.62
N PHE A 90 17.35 1.01 2.32
CA PHE A 90 17.23 1.93 3.45
C PHE A 90 16.70 3.31 3.04
N GLU A 91 17.21 3.88 1.95
CA GLU A 91 16.75 5.18 1.47
C GLU A 91 15.28 5.12 1.01
N MET A 92 14.89 4.05 0.31
CA MET A 92 13.50 3.82 -0.09
C MET A 92 12.58 3.79 1.14
N MET A 93 12.95 3.03 2.18
CA MET A 93 12.16 2.93 3.40
C MET A 93 12.02 4.28 4.11
N GLU A 94 13.09 5.06 4.25
CA GLU A 94 13.04 6.39 4.85
C GLU A 94 12.14 7.35 4.04
N LYS A 95 12.23 7.32 2.71
CA LYS A 95 11.36 8.12 1.83
C LYS A 95 9.89 7.75 1.98
N ILE A 96 9.57 6.45 2.07
CA ILE A 96 8.19 5.98 2.31
C ILE A 96 7.68 6.47 3.66
N LYS A 97 8.45 6.29 4.74
CA LYS A 97 8.10 6.76 6.08
C LYS A 97 7.79 8.24 6.11
N GLN A 98 8.64 9.06 5.49
CA GLN A 98 8.43 10.50 5.41
C GLN A 98 7.20 10.87 4.54
N LYS A 99 7.03 10.21 3.40
CA LYS A 99 5.94 10.50 2.45
C LYS A 99 4.56 10.14 3.01
N LEU A 100 4.46 8.99 3.69
CA LEU A 100 3.21 8.46 4.24
C LEU A 100 3.02 8.77 5.73
N GLN A 101 3.99 9.40 6.37
CA GLN A 101 3.98 9.76 7.80
C GLN A 101 3.82 8.54 8.72
N VAL A 102 4.41 7.41 8.35
CA VAL A 102 4.47 6.20 9.19
C VAL A 102 5.80 6.15 9.95
N ALA A 103 5.75 5.71 11.21
CA ALA A 103 6.89 5.58 12.10
C ALA A 103 7.78 4.38 11.74
N SER A 104 7.18 3.28 11.29
CA SER A 104 7.91 2.05 10.98
C SER A 104 7.36 1.32 9.75
N ILE A 105 8.21 0.49 9.12
CA ILE A 105 7.82 -0.44 8.06
C ILE A 105 8.32 -1.82 8.47
N ARG A 106 7.39 -2.78 8.63
CA ARG A 106 7.64 -4.12 9.17
C ARG A 106 7.47 -5.20 8.11
N ASP A 107 8.26 -6.25 8.26
CA ASP A 107 8.11 -7.52 7.54
C ASP A 107 6.89 -8.31 8.04
#